data_AF-B4SGB8-F1
#
_entry.id   AF-B4SGB8-F1
#
_cell.length_a   1.000
_cell.length_b   1.000
_cell.length_c   1.000
_cell.angle_alpha   90.00
_cell.angle_beta   90.00
_cell.angle_gamma   90.00
#
_symmetry.space_group_name_H-M   'P 1'
#
loop_
_entity.id
_entity.type
_entity.pdbx_description
1 polymer ?
#
loop_
_entity_poly.entity_id
_entity_poly.type
_entity_poly.pdbx_seq_one_letter_code
_entity_poly.pdbx_strand_id
1 'polypeptide(L)'
;MLTSFKVKRLSGIIGALLFLLTVVMPSRSFAWEEGGFVCREESGAVDETWNFLKHFSYEQYYWAVPEVFTSSDSYYVDNMDTAFFSGHGGNFSITTLRNCCDPVNFASGAVSLGDVDLEFLTIDACSVAPSPIERADWASGWWGVFHRLHQLLSFRTTGWYDGRVEDQYAINLLSGQKYIDAWFNAANSVRSGVYPGYCAVIWAYPQSGHPGTSNDTYFSQVSDPPSNLNILAITYQY
;
A
#
# COMPACT_ATOMS: atom_id res chain seq x y z
N MET A 1 -43.56 50.93 32.15
CA MET A 1 -42.93 51.20 30.84
C MET A 1 -41.50 50.65 30.88
N LEU A 2 -41.29 49.34 30.69
CA LEU A 2 -39.96 48.69 30.62
C LEU A 2 -40.14 47.17 30.45
N THR A 3 -40.21 46.67 29.21
CA THR A 3 -39.98 45.23 28.88
C THR A 3 -40.00 45.02 27.36
N SER A 4 -38.90 45.30 26.65
CA SER A 4 -38.80 44.92 25.22
C SER A 4 -37.37 44.70 24.69
N PHE A 5 -36.33 44.67 25.53
CA PHE A 5 -34.94 44.76 25.04
C PHE A 5 -34.09 43.48 25.09
N LYS A 6 -34.64 42.30 25.44
CA LYS A 6 -33.82 41.10 25.68
C LYS A 6 -33.89 39.97 24.64
N VAL A 7 -34.82 39.98 23.67
CA VAL A 7 -35.01 38.80 22.79
C VAL A 7 -34.10 38.80 21.55
N LYS A 8 -33.61 39.95 21.07
CA LYS A 8 -32.83 40.02 19.81
C LYS A 8 -31.36 39.57 19.90
N ARG A 9 -30.80 39.30 21.09
CA ARG A 9 -29.38 38.90 21.25
C ARG A 9 -29.14 37.39 21.31
N LEU A 10 -30.17 36.57 21.56
CA LEU A 10 -30.00 35.12 21.64
C LEU A 10 -29.96 34.44 20.26
N SER A 11 -30.66 35.00 19.27
CA SER A 11 -30.77 34.42 17.92
C SER A 11 -29.46 34.46 17.12
N GLY A 12 -28.61 35.46 17.35
CA GLY A 12 -27.33 35.61 16.63
C GLY A 12 -26.24 34.65 17.11
N ILE A 13 -26.27 34.25 18.38
CA ILE A 13 -25.26 33.36 18.97
C ILE A 13 -25.49 31.89 18.55
N ILE A 14 -26.76 31.48 18.42
CA ILE A 14 -27.11 30.12 17.96
C ILE A 14 -26.76 29.94 16.47
N GLY A 15 -26.97 30.97 15.63
CA GLY A 15 -26.57 30.93 14.22
C GLY A 15 -25.06 30.87 13.99
N ALA A 16 -24.28 31.58 14.80
CA ALA A 16 -22.81 31.55 14.73
C ALA A 16 -22.21 30.21 15.21
N LEU A 17 -22.82 29.56 16.21
CA LEU A 17 -22.40 28.22 16.65
C LEU A 17 -22.71 27.14 15.60
N LEU A 18 -23.86 27.22 14.92
CA LEU A 18 -24.23 26.29 13.84
C LEU A 18 -23.33 26.44 12.61
N PHE A 19 -22.89 27.67 12.29
CA PHE A 19 -21.94 27.89 11.19
C PHE A 19 -20.53 27.37 11.55
N LEU A 20 -20.07 27.55 12.80
CA LEU A 20 -18.79 26.99 13.26
C LEU A 20 -18.78 25.44 13.27
N LEU A 21 -19.94 24.80 13.52
CA LEU A 21 -20.05 23.33 13.51
C LEU A 21 -19.98 22.72 12.10
N THR A 22 -20.18 23.51 11.03
CA THR A 22 -20.01 23.03 9.64
C THR A 22 -18.58 23.20 9.10
N VAL A 23 -17.73 23.97 9.78
CA VAL A 23 -16.34 24.24 9.34
C VAL A 23 -15.32 23.29 10.00
N VAL A 24 -15.74 22.44 10.95
CA VAL A 24 -14.84 21.52 11.69
C VAL A 24 -15.20 20.04 11.47
N MET A 25 -15.86 19.70 10.37
CA MET A 25 -15.96 18.29 9.96
C MET A 25 -14.96 18.02 8.85
N PRO A 26 -13.76 17.45 9.14
CA PRO A 26 -13.04 16.71 8.11
C PRO A 26 -13.78 15.39 7.90
N SER A 27 -14.97 15.44 7.29
CA SER A 27 -15.63 14.23 6.80
C SER A 27 -15.26 14.07 5.33
N ARG A 28 -14.00 13.69 5.10
CA ARG A 28 -13.66 12.79 4.01
C ARG A 28 -13.27 11.47 4.67
N SER A 29 -14.28 10.69 5.05
CA SER A 29 -14.08 9.24 4.99
C SER A 29 -13.99 8.97 3.49
N PHE A 30 -12.77 8.94 2.97
CA PHE A 30 -12.50 8.03 1.88
C PHE A 30 -12.84 6.64 2.45
N ALA A 31 -13.72 5.90 1.77
CA ALA A 31 -13.83 4.48 2.06
C ALA A 31 -12.56 3.93 1.45
N TRP A 32 -11.58 3.63 2.29
CA TRP A 32 -10.36 3.00 1.86
C TRP A 32 -10.60 1.51 1.90
N GLU A 33 -10.42 0.80 0.79
CA GLU A 33 -10.44 -0.65 0.80
C GLU A 33 -9.05 -1.21 1.12
N GLU A 34 -8.88 -1.81 2.30
CA GLU A 34 -7.64 -2.48 2.70
C GLU A 34 -7.76 -4.00 2.75
N GLY A 35 -6.76 -4.67 2.17
CA GLY A 35 -6.68 -6.13 2.11
C GLY A 35 -5.36 -6.68 2.65
N GLY A 36 -5.43 -7.76 3.42
CA GLY A 36 -4.27 -8.56 3.83
C GLY A 36 -4.33 -9.98 3.28
N PHE A 37 -3.21 -10.42 2.71
CA PHE A 37 -3.09 -11.71 2.05
C PHE A 37 -1.90 -12.48 2.62
N VAL A 38 -2.18 -13.63 3.20
CA VAL A 38 -1.23 -14.36 4.05
C VAL A 38 -0.74 -15.61 3.36
N CYS A 39 0.57 -15.79 3.23
CA CYS A 39 1.13 -17.07 2.83
C CYS A 39 0.65 -18.19 3.76
N ARG A 40 0.12 -19.27 3.19
CA ARG A 40 -0.47 -20.36 3.96
C ARG A 40 0.59 -21.16 4.70
N GLU A 41 0.20 -21.58 5.90
CA GLU A 41 0.96 -22.48 6.79
C GLU A 41 2.27 -21.89 7.34
N GLU A 42 2.35 -20.57 7.43
CA GLU A 42 3.47 -19.83 8.01
C GLU A 42 2.95 -18.87 9.08
N SER A 43 3.24 -19.13 10.36
CA SER A 43 2.75 -18.28 11.45
C SER A 43 3.35 -16.87 11.41
N GLY A 44 4.60 -16.75 10.92
CA GLY A 44 5.24 -15.44 10.75
C GLY A 44 4.45 -14.53 9.82
N ALA A 45 3.91 -15.08 8.73
CA ALA A 45 3.16 -14.29 7.76
C ALA A 45 1.81 -13.79 8.30
N VAL A 46 1.19 -14.58 9.18
CA VAL A 46 -0.02 -14.18 9.92
C VAL A 46 0.27 -12.96 10.78
N ASP A 47 1.36 -13.03 11.56
CA ASP A 47 1.73 -11.99 12.50
C ASP A 47 2.10 -10.69 11.79
N GLU A 48 2.88 -10.75 10.71
CA GLU A 48 3.22 -9.61 9.86
C GLU A 48 1.97 -8.93 9.28
N THR A 49 1.13 -9.71 8.60
CA THR A 49 -0.10 -9.17 7.97
C THR A 49 -1.04 -8.57 9.01
N TRP A 50 -1.20 -9.21 10.17
CA TRP A 50 -2.02 -8.67 11.25
C TRP A 50 -1.45 -7.39 11.84
N ASN A 51 -0.12 -7.31 12.01
CA ASN A 51 0.54 -6.11 12.53
C ASN A 51 0.36 -4.91 11.61
N PHE A 52 0.28 -5.12 10.30
CA PHE A 52 -0.14 -4.07 9.37
C PHE A 52 -1.64 -3.74 9.51
N LEU A 53 -2.51 -4.74 9.31
CA LEU A 53 -3.95 -4.51 9.17
C LEU A 53 -4.66 -4.00 10.41
N LYS A 54 -4.17 -4.30 11.62
CA LYS A 54 -4.83 -3.90 12.87
C LYS A 54 -4.95 -2.37 13.06
N HIS A 55 -4.25 -1.59 12.23
CA HIS A 55 -4.32 -0.13 12.21
C HIS A 55 -5.43 0.42 11.29
N PHE A 56 -6.02 -0.44 10.45
CA PHE A 56 -7.00 -0.10 9.43
C PHE A 56 -8.36 -0.74 9.72
N SER A 57 -9.39 -0.37 8.94
CA SER A 57 -10.72 -0.96 9.09
C SER A 57 -10.92 -2.23 8.25
N TYR A 58 -10.00 -2.49 7.30
CA TYR A 58 -9.81 -3.68 6.46
C TYR A 58 -11.06 -4.52 6.10
N GLU A 59 -11.27 -4.66 4.81
CA GLU A 59 -12.38 -5.37 4.18
C GLU A 59 -12.04 -6.84 3.99
N GLN A 60 -10.75 -7.12 3.76
CA GLN A 60 -10.29 -8.45 3.38
C GLN A 60 -9.09 -8.92 4.21
N TYR A 61 -9.19 -10.13 4.72
CA TYR A 61 -8.07 -10.87 5.31
C TYR A 61 -8.17 -12.34 4.91
N TYR A 62 -7.30 -12.77 4.00
CA TYR A 62 -7.37 -14.10 3.40
C TYR A 62 -6.04 -14.83 3.44
N TRP A 63 -6.15 -16.16 3.52
CA TRP A 63 -5.08 -17.04 3.14
C TRP A 63 -4.86 -16.97 1.63
N ALA A 64 -3.66 -16.60 1.21
CA ALA A 64 -3.31 -16.44 -0.18
C ALA A 64 -3.30 -17.79 -0.92
N VAL A 65 -3.82 -17.75 -2.14
CA VAL A 65 -3.68 -18.75 -3.21
C VAL A 65 -3.29 -18.01 -4.50
N PRO A 66 -2.72 -18.65 -5.52
CA PRO A 66 -2.28 -17.95 -6.72
C PRO A 66 -3.39 -17.15 -7.42
N GLU A 67 -4.62 -17.65 -7.36
CA GLU A 67 -5.79 -17.06 -8.01
C GLU A 67 -6.11 -15.66 -7.46
N VAL A 68 -5.78 -15.38 -6.20
CA VAL A 68 -5.95 -14.06 -5.55
C VAL A 68 -5.15 -12.97 -6.25
N PHE A 69 -4.06 -13.32 -6.94
CA PHE A 69 -3.20 -12.39 -7.68
C PHE A 69 -3.31 -12.57 -9.20
N THR A 70 -4.14 -13.50 -9.66
CA THR A 70 -4.23 -13.86 -11.09
C THR A 70 -5.69 -13.92 -11.51
N SER A 71 -6.25 -15.11 -11.71
CA SER A 71 -7.58 -15.28 -12.31
C SER A 71 -8.77 -14.77 -11.48
N SER A 72 -8.56 -14.33 -10.25
CA SER A 72 -9.61 -13.82 -9.35
C SER A 72 -9.18 -12.54 -8.62
N ASP A 73 -8.11 -11.90 -9.08
CA ASP A 73 -7.60 -10.64 -8.54
C ASP A 73 -8.68 -9.55 -8.40
N SER A 74 -9.58 -9.43 -9.37
CA SER A 74 -10.72 -8.49 -9.38
C SER A 74 -11.71 -8.64 -8.24
N TYR A 75 -11.67 -9.76 -7.50
CA TYR A 75 -12.49 -9.99 -6.31
C TYR A 75 -11.70 -9.88 -5.01
N TYR A 76 -10.37 -9.85 -5.13
CA TYR A 76 -9.43 -9.91 -4.02
C TYR A 76 -8.45 -8.75 -4.08
N VAL A 77 -7.19 -9.01 -4.42
CA VAL A 77 -6.11 -8.01 -4.31
C VAL A 77 -6.39 -6.77 -5.12
N ASP A 78 -6.99 -6.92 -6.31
CA ASP A 78 -7.20 -5.80 -7.24
C ASP A 78 -8.43 -4.95 -6.91
N ASN A 79 -9.28 -5.42 -5.99
CA ASN A 79 -10.47 -4.71 -5.52
C ASN A 79 -10.20 -3.88 -4.24
N MET A 80 -8.93 -3.75 -3.83
CA MET A 80 -8.52 -2.99 -2.65
C MET A 80 -7.74 -1.76 -3.10
N ASP A 81 -7.89 -0.59 -2.48
CA ASP A 81 -6.99 0.55 -2.67
C ASP A 81 -5.56 0.20 -2.21
N THR A 82 -5.45 -0.43 -1.04
CA THR A 82 -4.19 -0.84 -0.43
C THR A 82 -4.21 -2.32 -0.05
N ALA A 83 -3.36 -3.09 -0.70
CA ALA A 83 -3.14 -4.49 -0.39
C ALA A 83 -1.77 -4.72 0.26
N PHE A 84 -1.75 -5.64 1.22
CA PHE A 84 -0.54 -6.12 1.88
C PHE A 84 -0.47 -7.64 1.78
N PHE A 85 0.63 -8.15 1.23
CA PHE A 85 0.96 -9.57 1.24
C PHE A 85 2.17 -9.81 2.12
N SER A 86 2.13 -10.85 2.94
CA SER A 86 3.32 -11.36 3.60
C SER A 86 3.54 -12.85 3.29
N GLY A 87 4.80 -13.18 3.04
CA GLY A 87 5.22 -14.54 2.72
C GLY A 87 6.64 -14.64 2.17
N HIS A 88 6.85 -15.64 1.33
CA HIS A 88 8.15 -15.88 0.71
C HIS A 88 8.17 -15.36 -0.71
N GLY A 89 9.39 -15.05 -1.17
CA GLY A 89 9.58 -14.40 -2.44
C GLY A 89 10.95 -14.64 -3.04
N GLY A 90 11.05 -14.25 -4.29
CA GLY A 90 12.27 -14.14 -5.06
C GLY A 90 12.00 -13.25 -6.27
N ASN A 91 13.03 -12.99 -7.08
CA ASN A 91 12.93 -12.06 -8.20
C ASN A 91 11.67 -12.27 -9.04
N PHE A 92 10.75 -11.28 -9.01
CA PHE A 92 9.46 -11.28 -9.72
C PHE A 92 8.49 -12.39 -9.33
N SER A 93 8.60 -12.93 -8.12
CA SER A 93 7.71 -14.01 -7.68
C SER A 93 7.48 -14.02 -6.18
N ILE A 94 6.30 -14.51 -5.79
CA ILE A 94 5.96 -14.91 -4.42
C ILE A 94 5.51 -16.36 -4.41
N THR A 95 5.54 -17.01 -3.25
CA THR A 95 4.87 -18.29 -3.03
C THR A 95 3.74 -18.11 -2.03
N THR A 96 2.57 -18.67 -2.35
CA THR A 96 1.36 -18.54 -1.52
C THR A 96 1.16 -19.72 -0.57
N LEU A 97 1.97 -20.77 -0.70
CA LEU A 97 2.01 -21.92 0.20
C LEU A 97 3.45 -22.21 0.64
N ARG A 98 3.78 -21.89 1.90
CA ARG A 98 5.13 -22.02 2.45
C ARG A 98 6.19 -21.39 1.52
N ASN A 99 7.44 -21.87 1.58
CA ASN A 99 8.55 -21.42 0.72
C ASN A 99 8.88 -22.41 -0.41
N CYS A 100 7.90 -22.93 -1.15
CA CYS A 100 8.20 -23.91 -2.21
C CYS A 100 7.19 -24.01 -3.34
N CYS A 101 5.97 -23.55 -3.11
CA CYS A 101 4.81 -24.11 -3.77
C CYS A 101 3.82 -22.99 -4.08
N ASP A 102 2.93 -23.23 -5.04
CA ASP A 102 1.92 -22.25 -5.50
C ASP A 102 2.53 -20.87 -5.83
N PRO A 103 3.52 -20.84 -6.76
CA PRO A 103 4.19 -19.59 -7.12
C PRO A 103 3.25 -18.68 -7.92
N VAL A 104 3.30 -17.40 -7.59
CA VAL A 104 2.80 -16.33 -8.47
C VAL A 104 4.01 -15.69 -9.10
N ASN A 105 4.08 -15.72 -10.43
CA ASN A 105 5.17 -15.12 -11.19
C ASN A 105 4.66 -13.86 -11.89
N PHE A 106 5.07 -12.71 -11.40
CA PHE A 106 4.70 -11.39 -11.92
C PHE A 106 5.19 -11.18 -13.37
N ALA A 107 6.30 -11.83 -13.75
CA ALA A 107 6.84 -11.75 -15.11
C ALA A 107 6.16 -12.71 -16.11
N SER A 108 5.17 -13.51 -15.69
CA SER A 108 4.51 -14.50 -16.56
C SER A 108 3.47 -13.91 -17.51
N GLY A 109 2.98 -12.69 -17.21
CA GLY A 109 1.84 -12.08 -17.90
C GLY A 109 0.47 -12.55 -17.38
N ALA A 110 0.42 -13.34 -16.31
CA ALA A 110 -0.83 -13.78 -15.67
C ALA A 110 -1.32 -12.85 -14.54
N VAL A 111 -0.50 -11.88 -14.13
CA VAL A 111 -0.82 -10.92 -13.08
C VAL A 111 -1.03 -9.55 -13.73
N SER A 112 -2.18 -8.94 -13.47
CA SER A 112 -2.55 -7.58 -13.86
C SER A 112 -3.04 -6.86 -12.61
N LEU A 113 -2.53 -5.67 -12.31
CA LEU A 113 -2.88 -4.93 -11.10
C LEU A 113 -3.18 -3.46 -11.40
N GLY A 114 -4.19 -2.94 -10.72
CA GLY A 114 -4.79 -1.61 -10.85
C GLY A 114 -5.86 -1.50 -11.94
N ASP A 115 -6.18 -2.58 -12.67
CA ASP A 115 -7.22 -2.51 -13.70
C ASP A 115 -8.64 -2.53 -13.15
N VAL A 116 -8.79 -2.83 -11.85
CA VAL A 116 -10.02 -2.62 -11.06
C VAL A 116 -9.88 -1.40 -10.14
N ASP A 117 -9.21 -1.53 -9.00
CA ASP A 117 -9.11 -0.48 -7.94
C ASP A 117 -7.72 -0.37 -7.30
N LEU A 118 -6.85 -1.37 -7.44
CA LEU A 118 -5.61 -1.40 -6.67
C LEU A 118 -4.58 -0.35 -7.03
N GLU A 119 -4.23 0.45 -6.02
CA GLU A 119 -3.25 1.52 -6.14
C GLU A 119 -1.92 1.11 -5.48
N PHE A 120 -1.95 0.46 -4.32
CA PHE A 120 -0.74 0.12 -3.55
C PHE A 120 -0.70 -1.35 -3.16
N LEU A 121 0.32 -2.06 -3.65
CA LEU A 121 0.63 -3.40 -3.18
C LEU A 121 1.96 -3.40 -2.42
N THR A 122 1.92 -3.74 -1.14
CA THR A 122 3.13 -4.06 -0.37
C THR A 122 3.31 -5.56 -0.30
N ILE A 123 4.48 -6.03 -0.74
CA ILE A 123 4.89 -7.43 -0.70
C ILE A 123 6.03 -7.56 0.30
N ASP A 124 5.68 -7.94 1.51
CA ASP A 124 6.60 -8.34 2.55
C ASP A 124 7.10 -9.76 2.29
N ALA A 125 8.10 -9.83 1.41
CA ALA A 125 8.78 -11.05 1.02
C ALA A 125 10.17 -10.73 0.46
N CYS A 126 11.05 -11.74 0.45
CA CYS A 126 12.42 -11.56 0.03
C CYS A 126 12.56 -11.28 -1.47
N SER A 127 13.27 -10.21 -1.83
CA SER A 127 13.80 -9.97 -3.19
C SER A 127 12.77 -9.96 -4.33
N VAL A 128 11.51 -9.63 -4.04
CA VAL A 128 10.44 -9.69 -5.06
C VAL A 128 10.63 -8.60 -6.10
N ALA A 129 10.92 -7.37 -5.65
CA ALA A 129 11.30 -6.23 -6.48
C ALA A 129 12.83 -6.03 -6.42
N PRO A 130 13.64 -6.73 -7.25
CA PRO A 130 15.08 -6.54 -7.26
C PRO A 130 15.44 -5.12 -7.72
N SER A 131 16.44 -4.50 -7.09
CA SER A 131 16.91 -3.19 -7.54
C SER A 131 17.89 -3.31 -8.71
N PRO A 132 18.22 -2.19 -9.39
CA PRO A 132 19.24 -2.17 -10.45
C PRO A 132 20.61 -2.69 -10.03
N ILE A 133 20.95 -2.68 -8.74
CA ILE A 133 22.22 -3.23 -8.23
C ILE A 133 22.22 -4.76 -8.27
N GLU A 134 21.07 -5.37 -7.98
CA GLU A 134 20.92 -6.83 -8.01
C GLU A 134 20.66 -7.33 -9.44
N ARG A 135 19.91 -6.56 -10.23
CA ARG A 135 19.43 -6.99 -11.55
C ARG A 135 19.27 -5.82 -12.52
N ALA A 136 20.02 -5.84 -13.61
CA ALA A 136 20.00 -4.78 -14.64
C ALA A 136 18.63 -4.64 -15.33
N ASP A 137 17.93 -5.76 -15.55
CA ASP A 137 16.60 -5.84 -16.15
C ASP A 137 15.47 -5.85 -15.10
N TRP A 138 15.65 -5.16 -13.98
CA TRP A 138 14.67 -5.07 -12.88
C TRP A 138 13.24 -4.74 -13.33
N ALA A 139 13.06 -3.96 -14.40
CA ALA A 139 11.74 -3.53 -14.89
C ALA A 139 11.01 -4.63 -15.70
N SER A 140 11.73 -5.64 -16.20
CA SER A 140 11.21 -6.60 -17.18
C SER A 140 9.98 -7.38 -16.70
N GLY A 141 9.90 -7.66 -15.40
CA GLY A 141 8.79 -8.40 -14.80
C GLY A 141 7.55 -7.57 -14.45
N TRP A 142 7.55 -6.25 -14.67
CA TRP A 142 6.52 -5.35 -14.11
C TRP A 142 5.65 -4.64 -15.15
N TRP A 143 6.09 -4.59 -16.41
CA TRP A 143 5.35 -3.87 -17.45
C TRP A 143 3.94 -4.42 -17.68
N GLY A 144 3.75 -5.73 -17.58
CA GLY A 144 2.44 -6.39 -17.70
C GLY A 144 1.66 -6.44 -16.38
N VAL A 145 2.22 -5.93 -15.29
CA VAL A 145 1.59 -5.91 -13.96
C VAL A 145 0.97 -4.55 -13.69
N PHE A 146 1.63 -3.45 -14.06
CA PHE A 146 1.15 -2.10 -13.74
C PHE A 146 0.09 -1.61 -14.74
N HIS A 147 -1.17 -1.94 -14.48
CA HIS A 147 -2.34 -1.49 -15.22
C HIS A 147 -3.13 -0.44 -14.45
N ARG A 148 -2.50 0.70 -14.17
CA ARG A 148 -2.95 1.80 -13.28
C ARG A 148 -2.53 1.64 -11.81
N LEU A 149 -1.82 0.57 -11.45
CA LEU A 149 -1.16 0.46 -10.15
C LEU A 149 -0.24 1.66 -9.88
N HIS A 150 -0.30 2.24 -8.69
CA HIS A 150 0.51 3.38 -8.32
C HIS A 150 1.90 2.94 -7.90
N GLN A 151 1.98 2.02 -6.94
CA GLN A 151 3.23 1.58 -6.35
C GLN A 151 3.18 0.10 -5.94
N LEU A 152 4.31 -0.58 -6.16
CA LEU A 152 4.61 -1.89 -5.60
C LEU A 152 5.82 -1.77 -4.69
N LEU A 153 5.64 -2.07 -3.42
CA LEU A 153 6.65 -1.96 -2.37
C LEU A 153 7.12 -3.36 -1.97
N SER A 154 8.42 -3.57 -1.79
CA SER A 154 8.93 -4.86 -1.32
C SER A 154 10.33 -4.75 -0.71
N PHE A 155 10.82 -5.84 -0.11
CA PHE A 155 12.24 -5.98 0.18
C PHE A 155 13.00 -6.35 -1.11
N ARG A 156 14.09 -5.63 -1.38
CA ARG A 156 15.04 -5.99 -2.45
C ARG A 156 16.10 -7.00 -2.01
N THR A 157 16.14 -7.31 -0.71
CA THR A 157 17.04 -8.30 -0.11
C THR A 157 16.22 -9.30 0.73
N THR A 158 16.62 -9.53 1.99
CA THR A 158 15.93 -10.41 2.93
C THR A 158 14.92 -9.60 3.75
N GLY A 159 13.67 -10.05 3.78
CA GLY A 159 12.64 -9.65 4.74
C GLY A 159 12.68 -10.52 6.01
N TRP A 160 12.07 -10.09 7.12
CA TRP A 160 12.09 -10.84 8.38
C TRP A 160 10.74 -10.81 9.09
N TYR A 161 10.19 -12.02 9.28
CA TYR A 161 9.13 -12.43 10.22
C TYR A 161 9.33 -11.99 11.67
N ASP A 162 9.18 -10.70 11.93
CA ASP A 162 9.21 -10.09 13.27
C ASP A 162 7.97 -9.20 13.52
N GLY A 163 7.21 -8.83 12.49
CA GLY A 163 5.98 -8.06 12.64
C GLY A 163 6.18 -6.58 12.96
N ARG A 164 7.41 -6.17 13.30
CA ARG A 164 7.75 -4.80 13.73
C ARG A 164 7.83 -3.82 12.56
N VAL A 165 8.24 -4.27 11.37
CA VAL A 165 8.28 -3.39 10.19
C VAL A 165 6.85 -3.07 9.76
N GLU A 166 5.98 -4.06 9.78
CA GLU A 166 4.60 -3.99 9.31
C GLU A 166 3.77 -3.07 10.21
N ASP A 167 3.94 -3.22 11.52
CA ASP A 167 3.36 -2.33 12.53
C ASP A 167 3.82 -0.88 12.32
N GLN A 168 5.14 -0.67 12.19
CA GLN A 168 5.70 0.67 12.00
C GLN A 168 5.32 1.28 10.65
N TYR A 169 5.16 0.45 9.61
CA TYR A 169 4.77 0.87 8.28
C TYR A 169 3.35 1.44 8.28
N ALA A 170 2.39 0.71 8.87
CA ALA A 170 1.03 1.18 9.03
C ALA A 170 0.96 2.49 9.84
N ILE A 171 1.69 2.58 10.96
CA ILE A 171 1.80 3.80 11.76
C ILE A 171 2.34 4.97 10.91
N ASN A 172 3.37 4.72 10.10
CA ASN A 172 3.96 5.75 9.25
C ASN A 172 2.96 6.24 8.19
N LEU A 173 2.21 5.34 7.53
CA LEU A 173 1.15 5.71 6.58
C LEU A 173 0.10 6.60 7.24
N LEU A 174 -0.42 6.20 8.40
CA LEU A 174 -1.43 6.96 9.15
C LEU A 174 -0.90 8.27 9.73
N SER A 175 0.43 8.43 9.83
CA SER A 175 1.07 9.71 10.16
C SER A 175 1.20 10.67 8.97
N GLY A 176 0.74 10.26 7.78
CA GLY A 176 0.75 11.08 6.56
C GLY A 176 2.06 11.02 5.77
N GLN A 177 2.91 10.00 6.02
CA GLN A 177 4.08 9.78 5.18
C GLN A 177 3.66 9.25 3.80
N LYS A 178 4.53 9.48 2.82
CA LYS A 178 4.40 8.85 1.49
C LYS A 178 4.58 7.35 1.63
N TYR A 179 3.95 6.55 0.78
CA TYR A 179 4.09 5.09 0.81
C TYR A 179 5.57 4.65 0.78
N ILE A 180 6.36 5.23 -0.14
CA ILE A 180 7.81 4.98 -0.25
C ILE A 180 8.53 5.27 1.07
N ASP A 181 8.32 6.46 1.63
CA ASP A 181 9.00 6.91 2.85
C ASP A 181 8.56 6.06 4.05
N ALA A 182 7.27 5.76 4.16
CA ALA A 182 6.70 4.97 5.24
C ALA A 182 7.31 3.57 5.29
N TRP A 183 7.43 2.89 4.14
CA TRP A 183 8.03 1.56 4.03
C TRP A 183 9.53 1.59 4.36
N PHE A 184 10.24 2.56 3.79
CA PHE A 184 11.68 2.71 4.01
C PHE A 184 12.03 3.02 5.47
N ASN A 185 11.26 3.91 6.09
CA ASN A 185 11.45 4.28 7.49
C ASN A 185 11.09 3.13 8.42
N ALA A 186 10.04 2.37 8.11
CA ALA A 186 9.67 1.19 8.87
C ALA A 186 10.78 0.14 8.85
N ALA A 187 11.29 -0.20 7.67
CA ALA A 187 12.42 -1.14 7.55
C ALA A 187 13.64 -0.63 8.32
N ASN A 188 14.01 0.64 8.14
CA ASN A 188 15.14 1.25 8.85
C ASN A 188 14.99 1.22 10.38
N SER A 189 13.78 1.25 10.92
CA SER A 189 13.54 1.24 12.37
C SER A 189 13.96 -0.07 13.05
N VAL A 190 14.05 -1.19 12.30
CA VAL A 190 14.40 -2.51 12.84
C VAL A 190 15.73 -3.05 12.31
N ARG A 191 16.36 -2.35 11.35
CA ARG A 191 17.60 -2.81 10.71
C ARG A 191 18.70 -3.06 11.74
N SER A 192 19.48 -4.11 11.47
CA SER A 192 20.62 -4.48 12.29
C SER A 192 21.74 -5.06 11.41
N GLY A 193 22.92 -5.32 11.98
CA GLY A 193 24.02 -5.95 11.23
C GLY A 193 23.69 -7.34 10.68
N VAL A 194 22.69 -8.03 11.24
CA VAL A 194 22.22 -9.36 10.79
C VAL A 194 21.01 -9.24 9.85
N TYR A 195 20.25 -8.15 9.97
CA TYR A 195 19.08 -7.88 9.15
C TYR A 195 19.28 -6.60 8.34
N PRO A 196 19.76 -6.73 7.09
CA PRO A 196 19.97 -5.56 6.25
C PRO A 196 18.65 -4.93 5.82
N GLY A 197 17.55 -5.68 5.68
CA GLY A 197 16.18 -5.15 5.52
C GLY A 197 16.04 -4.08 4.43
N TYR A 198 16.76 -4.22 3.31
CA TYR A 198 16.74 -3.20 2.28
C TYR A 198 15.49 -3.29 1.43
N CYS A 199 14.84 -2.15 1.22
CA CYS A 199 13.61 -2.03 0.45
C CYS A 199 13.84 -1.48 -0.97
N ALA A 200 12.88 -1.80 -1.84
CA ALA A 200 12.68 -1.14 -3.12
C ALA A 200 11.18 -0.87 -3.35
N VAL A 201 10.89 0.19 -4.09
CA VAL A 201 9.54 0.54 -4.54
C VAL A 201 9.58 0.82 -6.03
N ILE A 202 8.75 0.10 -6.77
CA ILE A 202 8.49 0.35 -8.18
C ILE A 202 7.23 1.20 -8.26
N TRP A 203 7.24 2.24 -9.10
CA TRP A 203 6.14 3.18 -9.15
C TRP A 203 5.98 3.80 -10.54
N ALA A 204 4.76 4.25 -10.82
CA ALA A 204 4.38 4.90 -12.06
C ALA A 204 5.04 6.29 -12.18
N TYR A 205 6.05 6.39 -13.05
CA TYR A 205 6.84 7.62 -13.23
C TYR A 205 6.01 8.74 -13.90
N PRO A 206 6.36 10.03 -13.71
CA PRO A 206 5.69 11.11 -14.43
C PRO A 206 5.81 10.92 -15.95
N GLN A 207 4.69 11.09 -16.64
CA GLN A 207 4.61 11.02 -18.11
C GLN A 207 3.54 12.00 -18.63
N SER A 208 3.35 12.08 -19.94
CA SER A 208 2.47 13.10 -20.53
C SER A 208 1.06 13.04 -19.94
N GLY A 209 0.68 14.10 -19.20
CA GLY A 209 -0.62 14.20 -18.54
C GLY A 209 -0.73 13.54 -17.17
N HIS A 210 0.31 12.87 -16.67
CA HIS A 210 0.30 12.19 -15.37
C HIS A 210 1.50 12.63 -14.49
N PRO A 211 1.28 13.15 -13.27
CA PRO A 211 2.32 13.74 -12.43
C PRO A 211 3.28 12.73 -11.78
N GLY A 212 2.98 11.42 -11.87
CA GLY A 212 3.72 10.34 -11.22
C GLY A 212 3.27 10.12 -9.77
N THR A 213 3.48 8.91 -9.26
CA THR A 213 2.89 8.44 -7.99
C THR A 213 3.85 8.47 -6.80
N SER A 214 5.11 8.90 -6.98
CA SER A 214 6.12 8.88 -5.88
C SER A 214 5.78 9.73 -4.66
N ASN A 215 4.82 10.66 -4.78
CA ASN A 215 4.40 11.53 -3.69
C ASN A 215 3.09 11.10 -3.03
N ASP A 216 2.52 9.97 -3.44
CA ASP A 216 1.26 9.50 -2.87
C ASP A 216 1.43 9.11 -1.41
N THR A 217 0.42 9.50 -0.64
CA THR A 217 0.23 9.21 0.78
C THR A 217 -1.08 8.48 0.94
N TYR A 218 -1.27 7.82 2.08
CA TYR A 218 -2.54 7.18 2.42
C TYR A 218 -3.74 8.17 2.46
N PHE A 219 -3.53 9.49 2.53
CA PHE A 219 -4.64 10.48 2.59
C PHE A 219 -4.78 11.34 1.33
N SER A 220 -3.84 11.24 0.41
CA SER A 220 -3.76 12.10 -0.77
C SER A 220 -2.93 11.40 -1.82
N GLN A 221 -3.58 11.09 -2.92
CA GLN A 221 -3.01 10.42 -4.06
C GLN A 221 -3.27 11.25 -5.32
N VAL A 222 -2.43 11.08 -6.34
CA VAL A 222 -2.70 11.60 -7.68
C VAL A 222 -3.81 10.77 -8.36
N SER A 223 -4.34 11.24 -9.48
CA SER A 223 -5.24 10.41 -10.30
C SER A 223 -4.47 9.23 -10.88
N ASP A 224 -5.17 8.14 -11.16
CA ASP A 224 -4.53 6.91 -11.59
C ASP A 224 -3.66 7.08 -12.84
N PRO A 225 -2.52 6.38 -12.90
CA PRO A 225 -1.70 6.33 -14.09
C PRO A 225 -2.44 5.68 -15.26
N PRO A 226 -2.05 5.96 -16.51
CA PRO A 226 -2.52 5.22 -17.68
C PRO A 226 -2.29 3.70 -17.51
N SER A 227 -3.25 2.89 -17.95
CA SER A 227 -3.15 1.42 -17.94
C SER A 227 -2.02 0.86 -18.82
N ASN A 228 -1.49 1.67 -19.73
CA ASN A 228 -0.33 1.38 -20.57
C ASN A 228 0.84 2.30 -20.21
N LEU A 229 1.39 2.12 -19.01
CA LEU A 229 2.57 2.85 -18.57
C LEU A 229 3.73 2.70 -19.55
N ASN A 230 4.30 3.83 -19.99
CA ASN A 230 5.49 3.82 -20.85
C ASN A 230 6.79 3.98 -20.04
N ILE A 231 6.67 4.41 -18.78
CA ILE A 231 7.81 4.68 -17.90
C ILE A 231 7.49 4.19 -16.49
N LEU A 232 8.32 3.29 -15.99
CA LEU A 232 8.38 2.87 -14.59
C LEU A 232 9.66 3.43 -13.98
N ALA A 233 9.61 3.74 -12.69
CA ALA A 233 10.78 4.05 -11.90
C ALA A 233 10.89 3.10 -10.71
N ILE A 234 12.11 3.00 -10.19
CA ILE A 234 12.40 2.27 -8.97
C ILE A 234 13.18 3.17 -8.02
N THR A 235 12.74 3.24 -6.78
CA THR A 235 13.44 3.88 -5.66
C THR A 235 13.88 2.78 -4.71
N TYR A 236 15.11 2.80 -4.22
CA TYR A 236 15.64 1.73 -3.38
C TYR A 236 16.71 2.20 -2.39
N GLN A 237 16.86 1.46 -1.30
CA GLN A 237 17.83 1.75 -0.23
C GLN A 237 19.20 1.12 -0.51
N TYR A 238 20.28 1.80 -0.10
CA TYR A 238 21.68 1.36 -0.22
C TYR A 238 22.24 0.84 1.09
#